data_AF-A0A3N5MAV7-F1
#
_entry.id   AF-A0A3N5MAV7-F1
#
_cell.length_a   1.000
_cell.length_b   1.000
_cell.length_c   1.000
_cell.angle_alpha   90.00
_cell.angle_beta   90.00
_cell.angle_gamma   90.00
#
_symmetry.space_group_name_H-M   'P 1'
#
loop_
_entity.id
_entity.type
_entity.pdbx_description
1 polymer ?
#
loop_
_entity_poly.entity_id
_entity_poly.type
_entity_poly.pdbx_seq_one_letter_code
_entity_poly.pdbx_strand_id
1 'polypeptide(L)'
;MPINRRYDNWKTRIMEQRPGQRITQIRAFLWLLVGIYLSRSVCLSRVAGKIPGKAKLTSTTRRLSRLLDNPAIRVRAGYEPIARAWLEAQFRNLGEIRLI
;
A
#
# COMPACT_ATOMS: atom_id res chain seq x y z
N MET A 1 5.32 15.07 -9.98
CA MET A 1 4.81 15.33 -8.60
C MET A 1 5.82 14.76 -7.61
N PRO A 2 6.33 15.52 -6.63
CA PRO A 2 7.33 15.00 -5.69
C PRO A 2 6.74 13.85 -4.85
N ILE A 3 7.50 12.77 -4.70
CA ILE A 3 7.12 11.54 -3.98
C ILE A 3 6.59 11.84 -2.57
N ASN A 4 7.15 12.87 -1.92
CA ASN A 4 6.82 13.28 -0.55
C ASN A 4 5.35 13.69 -0.41
N ARG A 5 4.81 14.49 -1.35
CA ARG A 5 3.41 14.93 -1.28
C ARG A 5 2.42 13.77 -1.42
N ARG A 6 2.75 12.76 -2.22
CA ARG A 6 1.92 11.55 -2.35
C ARG A 6 2.02 10.69 -1.10
N TYR A 7 3.22 10.56 -0.53
CA TYR A 7 3.43 9.84 0.71
C TYR A 7 2.60 10.42 1.85
N ASP A 8 2.64 11.75 2.05
CA ASP A 8 1.89 12.40 3.12
C ASP A 8 0.38 12.27 2.95
N ASN A 9 -0.13 12.49 1.73
CA ASN A 9 -1.57 12.32 1.46
C ASN A 9 -2.04 10.88 1.69
N TRP A 10 -1.26 9.89 1.24
CA TRP A 10 -1.61 8.48 1.44
C TRP A 10 -1.50 8.08 2.91
N LYS A 11 -0.53 8.65 3.64
CA LYS A 11 -0.38 8.42 5.07
C LYS A 11 -1.62 8.86 5.84
N THR A 12 -2.10 10.08 5.60
CA THR A 12 -3.31 10.61 6.26
C THR A 12 -4.51 9.72 5.98
N ARG A 13 -4.78 9.38 4.72
CA ARG A 13 -5.91 8.50 4.35
C ARG A 13 -5.86 7.13 5.01
N ILE A 14 -4.67 6.51 5.06
CA ILE A 14 -4.53 5.18 5.68
C ILE A 14 -4.71 5.25 7.20
N MET A 15 -4.27 6.33 7.84
CA MET A 15 -4.50 6.55 9.27
C MET A 15 -5.98 6.71 9.59
N GLU A 16 -6.73 7.45 8.76
CA GLU A 16 -8.18 7.60 8.88
C GLU A 16 -8.92 6.26 8.72
N GLN A 17 -8.47 5.42 7.78
CA GLN A 17 -9.07 4.11 7.53
C GLN A 17 -8.72 3.06 8.58
N ARG A 18 -7.64 3.25 9.35
CA ARG A 18 -7.12 2.27 10.31
C ARG A 18 -6.77 2.92 11.65
N PRO A 19 -7.77 3.48 12.36
CA PRO A 19 -7.55 4.02 13.69
C PRO A 19 -7.05 2.89 14.60
N GLY A 20 -5.88 3.08 15.21
CA GLY A 20 -5.25 2.10 16.11
C GLY A 20 -4.15 1.24 15.51
N GLN A 21 -3.91 1.28 14.19
CA GLN A 21 -2.74 0.61 13.61
C GLN A 21 -1.43 1.30 14.07
N ARG A 22 -0.42 0.53 14.45
CA ARG A 22 0.88 1.09 14.86
C ARG A 22 1.50 1.90 13.72
N ILE A 23 1.97 3.11 14.03
CA ILE A 23 2.54 4.03 13.03
C ILE A 23 3.70 3.41 12.23
N THR A 24 4.46 2.49 12.83
CA THR A 24 5.55 1.76 12.18
C THR A 24 5.06 0.83 11.07
N GLN A 25 3.91 0.19 11.26
CA GLN A 25 3.25 -0.66 10.26
C GLN A 25 2.67 0.20 9.13
N ILE A 26 2.04 1.33 9.46
CA ILE A 26 1.53 2.30 8.46
C ILE A 26 2.68 2.79 7.57
N ARG A 27 3.79 3.23 8.16
CA ARG A 27 4.98 3.68 7.41
C ARG A 27 5.54 2.58 6.52
N ALA A 28 5.64 1.36 7.03
CA ALA A 28 6.15 0.24 6.25
C ALA A 28 5.22 -0.10 5.07
N PHE A 29 3.90 -0.04 5.27
CA PHE A 29 2.90 -0.25 4.22
C PHE A 29 2.92 0.86 3.16
N LEU A 30 3.08 2.12 3.57
CA LEU A 30 3.25 3.23 2.63
C LEU A 30 4.49 3.05 1.76
N TRP A 31 5.62 2.64 2.34
CA TRP A 31 6.84 2.38 1.56
C TRP A 31 6.66 1.23 0.58
N LEU A 32 5.91 0.19 0.96
CA LEU A 32 5.52 -0.88 0.04
C LEU A 32 4.71 -0.32 -1.15
N LEU A 33 3.65 0.45 -0.88
CA LEU A 33 2.80 1.04 -1.93
C LEU A 33 3.56 1.97 -2.86
N VAL A 34 4.36 2.88 -2.30
CA VAL A 34 5.19 3.81 -3.07
C VAL A 34 6.22 3.04 -3.90
N GLY A 35 6.86 2.02 -3.33
CA GLY A 35 7.82 1.19 -4.06
C GLY A 35 7.18 0.40 -5.20
N ILE A 36 5.97 -0.16 -5.01
CA ILE A 36 5.21 -0.83 -6.08
C ILE A 36 4.88 0.17 -7.19
N TYR A 37 4.38 1.35 -6.82
CA TYR A 37 4.02 2.39 -7.78
C TYR A 37 5.23 2.85 -8.62
N LEU A 38 6.39 3.07 -7.98
CA LEU A 38 7.61 3.55 -8.63
C LEU A 38 8.34 2.45 -9.42
N SER A 39 8.28 1.20 -8.98
CA SER A 39 8.93 0.08 -9.65
C SER A 39 8.07 -0.53 -10.76
N ARG A 40 6.76 -0.26 -10.77
CA ARG A 40 5.77 -0.93 -11.63
C ARG A 40 5.87 -2.46 -11.53
N SER A 41 6.15 -2.95 -10.32
CA SER A 41 6.46 -4.35 -10.07
C SER A 41 6.03 -4.75 -8.66
N VAL A 42 5.65 -6.02 -8.50
CA VAL A 42 5.35 -6.65 -7.20
C VAL A 42 6.54 -7.44 -6.63
N CYS A 43 7.61 -7.63 -7.43
CA CYS A 43 8.84 -8.26 -6.96
C CYS A 43 9.51 -7.42 -5.88
N LEU A 44 9.65 -7.96 -4.66
CA LEU A 44 10.08 -7.22 -3.46
C LEU A 44 11.45 -6.56 -3.60
N SER A 45 12.40 -7.18 -4.31
CA SER A 45 13.72 -6.60 -4.55
C SER A 45 13.64 -5.35 -5.43
N ARG A 46 12.80 -5.37 -6.48
CA ARG A 46 12.56 -4.20 -7.35
C ARG A 46 11.85 -3.08 -6.61
N VAL A 47 10.87 -3.43 -5.76
CA VAL A 47 10.15 -2.49 -4.88
C VAL A 47 11.11 -1.86 -3.88
N ALA A 48 11.91 -2.67 -3.20
CA ALA A 48 12.88 -2.22 -2.20
C ALA A 48 13.92 -1.27 -2.79
N GLY A 49 14.35 -1.49 -4.03
CA GLY A 49 15.26 -0.60 -4.75
C GLY A 49 14.71 0.80 -5.06
N LYS A 50 13.41 1.02 -4.91
CA LYS A 50 12.77 2.35 -5.07
C LYS A 50 12.52 3.08 -3.75
N ILE A 51 12.75 2.43 -2.61
CA ILE A 51 12.56 3.04 -1.29
C ILE A 51 13.82 3.85 -0.95
N PRO A 52 13.71 5.18 -0.73
CA PRO A 52 14.84 6.00 -0.36
C PRO A 52 15.36 5.65 1.05
N GLY A 53 16.67 5.62 1.21
CA GLY A 53 17.32 5.40 2.51
C GLY A 53 18.74 4.84 2.41
N LYS A 54 19.43 4.77 3.55
CA LYS A 54 20.80 4.24 3.65
C LYS A 54 20.87 2.72 3.84
N ALA A 55 19.73 2.05 3.98
CA ALA A 55 19.68 0.62 4.25
C ALA A 55 20.08 -0.20 3.02
N LYS A 56 20.79 -1.31 3.24
CA LYS A 56 21.11 -2.28 2.17
C LYS A 56 19.83 -2.83 1.54
N LEU A 57 19.84 -3.06 0.23
CA LEU A 57 18.70 -3.60 -0.53
C LEU A 57 18.11 -4.86 0.10
N THR A 58 18.97 -5.78 0.54
CA THR A 58 18.58 -7.04 1.20
C THR A 58 17.86 -6.80 2.52
N SER A 59 18.30 -5.82 3.32
CA SER A 59 17.65 -5.44 4.57
C SER A 59 16.25 -4.87 4.32
N THR A 60 16.12 -3.98 3.33
CA THR A 60 14.83 -3.41 2.95
C THR A 60 13.89 -4.50 2.41
N THR A 61 14.40 -5.40 1.57
CA THR A 61 13.63 -6.53 1.03
C THR A 61 13.11 -7.44 2.16
N ARG A 62 13.97 -7.84 3.11
CA ARG A 62 13.56 -8.64 4.28
C ARG A 62 12.53 -7.93 5.15
N ARG A 63 12.68 -6.61 5.34
CA ARG A 63 11.70 -5.81 6.09
C ARG A 63 10.33 -5.82 5.41
N LEU A 64 10.27 -5.71 4.08
CA LEU A 64 9.02 -5.80 3.33
C LEU A 64 8.41 -7.20 3.41
N SER A 65 9.23 -8.26 3.32
CA SER A 65 8.75 -9.64 3.52
C SER A 65 8.09 -9.80 4.88
N ARG A 66 8.79 -9.45 5.97
CA ARG A 66 8.23 -9.54 7.33
C ARG A 66 6.97 -8.71 7.53
N LEU A 67 6.81 -7.61 6.78
CA LEU A 67 5.58 -6.83 6.81
C LEU A 67 4.42 -7.62 6.20
N LEU A 68 4.64 -8.26 5.05
CA LEU A 68 3.63 -9.07 4.36
C LEU A 68 3.31 -10.36 5.12
N ASP A 69 4.29 -10.93 5.80
CA ASP A 69 4.14 -12.11 6.64
C ASP A 69 3.49 -11.79 8.00
N ASN A 70 3.21 -10.52 8.30
CA ASN A 70 2.65 -10.10 9.59
C ASN A 70 1.13 -10.39 9.63
N PRO A 71 0.64 -11.32 10.49
CA PRO A 71 -0.78 -11.67 10.55
C PRO A 71 -1.66 -10.52 11.05
N ALA A 72 -1.09 -9.54 11.74
CA ALA A 72 -1.81 -8.34 12.16
C ALA A 72 -2.15 -7.41 10.97
N ILE A 73 -1.61 -7.65 9.78
CA ILE A 73 -1.88 -6.88 8.57
C ILE A 73 -2.82 -7.70 7.67
N ARG A 74 -4.13 -7.58 7.94
CA ARG A 74 -5.16 -8.25 7.14
C ARG A 74 -5.50 -7.41 5.90
N VAL A 75 -4.79 -7.64 4.81
CA VAL A 75 -4.96 -6.89 3.53
C VAL A 75 -6.40 -6.96 3.03
N ARG A 76 -7.01 -8.15 3.02
CA ARG A 76 -8.39 -8.34 2.52
C ARG A 76 -9.40 -7.49 3.28
N ALA A 77 -9.37 -7.53 4.62
CA ALA A 77 -10.28 -6.74 5.45
C ALA A 77 -10.08 -5.23 5.24
N GLY A 78 -8.83 -4.79 5.08
CA GLY A 78 -8.54 -3.38 4.82
C GLY A 78 -8.90 -2.91 3.40
N TYR A 79 -8.88 -3.82 2.41
CA TYR A 79 -9.14 -3.48 1.01
C TYR A 79 -10.62 -3.63 0.64
N GLU A 80 -11.35 -4.52 1.30
CA GLU A 80 -12.78 -4.77 1.07
C GLU A 80 -13.64 -3.49 0.99
N PRO A 81 -13.59 -2.53 1.95
CA PRO A 81 -14.44 -1.34 1.87
C PRO A 81 -14.12 -0.48 0.65
N ILE A 82 -12.86 -0.44 0.22
CA ILE A 82 -12.41 0.30 -0.97
C ILE A 82 -12.91 -0.40 -2.23
N ALA A 83 -12.72 -1.72 -2.31
CA ALA A 83 -13.18 -2.52 -3.44
C ALA A 83 -14.70 -2.42 -3.61
N ARG A 84 -15.47 -2.51 -2.51
CA ARG A 84 -16.92 -2.36 -2.53
C ARG A 84 -17.34 -0.98 -3.02
N ALA A 85 -16.73 0.09 -2.51
CA ALA A 85 -17.00 1.44 -2.97
C ALA A 85 -16.73 1.63 -4.47
N TRP A 86 -15.69 0.98 -5.01
CA TRP A 86 -15.41 1.01 -6.44
C TRP A 86 -16.45 0.24 -7.26
N LEU A 87 -16.85 -0.94 -6.83
CA LEU A 87 -17.88 -1.74 -7.50
C LEU A 87 -19.22 -1.02 -7.51
N GLU A 88 -19.61 -0.41 -6.39
CA GLU A 88 -20.82 0.41 -6.29
C GLU A 88 -20.75 1.65 -7.19
N ALA A 89 -19.61 2.35 -7.21
CA ALA A 89 -19.41 3.49 -8.09
C ALA A 89 -19.47 3.08 -9.57
N GLN A 90 -18.91 1.92 -9.92
CA GLN A 90 -18.97 1.40 -11.28
C GLN A 90 -20.41 1.11 -11.70
N PHE A 91 -21.16 0.38 -10.86
CA PHE A 91 -22.57 0.09 -11.13
C PHE A 91 -23.42 1.36 -11.25
N ARG A 92 -23.24 2.33 -10.36
CA ARG A 92 -24.00 3.60 -10.39
C ARG A 92 -23.76 4.42 -11.65
N ASN A 93 -22.54 4.40 -12.20
CA ASN A 93 -22.17 5.24 -13.34
C ASN A 93 -22.29 4.53 -14.70
N LEU A 94 -22.09 3.21 -14.74
CA LEU A 94 -22.08 2.43 -15.98
C LEU A 94 -23.27 1.46 -16.12
N GLY A 95 -24.02 1.21 -15.04
CA GLY A 95 -25.11 0.24 -15.01
C GLY A 95 -24.68 -1.23 -14.94
N GLU A 96 -23.37 -1.50 -15.00
CA GLU A 96 -22.81 -2.85 -14.98
C GLU A 96 -21.49 -2.93 -14.22
N ILE A 97 -21.17 -4.11 -13.71
CA ILE A 97 -19.89 -4.41 -13.07
C ILE A 97 -19.08 -5.28 -14.03
N ARG A 98 -17.93 -4.77 -14.46
CA ARG A 98 -16.91 -5.50 -15.21
C ARG A 98 -15.72 -5.80 -14.29
N LEU A 99 -15.48 -7.07 -14.05
CA LEU A 99 -14.26 -7.56 -13.43
C LEU A 99 -13.25 -7.87 -14.55
N ILE A 100 -12.00 -7.45 -14.37
CA ILE A 100 -10.89 -7.66 -15.32
C ILE A 100 -10.00 -8.78 -14.79
#